data_AF-A0A6N8AP69-F1
#
_entry.id   AF-A0A6N8AP69-F1
#
_cell.length_a   1.000
_cell.length_b   1.000
_cell.length_c   1.000
_cell.angle_alpha   90.00
_cell.angle_beta   90.00
_cell.angle_gamma   90.00
#
_symmetry.space_group_name_H-M   'P 1'
#
loop_
_entity.id
_entity.type
_entity.pdbx_description
1 polymer ?
#
loop_
_entity_poly.entity_id
_entity_poly.type
_entity_poly.pdbx_seq_one_letter_code
_entity_poly.pdbx_strand_id
1 'polypeptide(L)' 'MTDFKISPAMVKALRRLAHGQKGLDEETYRAHVRAVGCESTLDLTRPQHAALLQRLVALPDSPKVRGNARRA' A
#
# COMPACT_ATOMS: atom_id res chain seq x y z
N MET A 1 0.59 -12.99 -23.54
CA MET A 1 -0.09 -12.70 -22.26
C MET A 1 -0.16 -11.19 -22.13
N THR A 2 -1.35 -10.61 -22.20
CA THR A 2 -1.54 -9.15 -22.16
C THR A 2 -1.23 -8.66 -20.75
N ASP A 3 -0.10 -7.99 -20.60
CA ASP A 3 0.36 -7.39 -19.36
C ASP A 3 -0.52 -6.17 -19.05
N PHE A 4 -1.73 -6.41 -18.54
CA PHE A 4 -2.65 -5.35 -18.15
C PHE A 4 -2.15 -4.70 -16.86
N LYS A 5 -1.28 -3.72 -17.05
CA LYS A 5 -0.82 -2.80 -16.00
C LYS A 5 -2.01 -2.06 -15.41
N ILE A 6 -1.99 -1.85 -14.10
CA ILE A 6 -3.03 -1.06 -13.44
C ILE A 6 -2.88 0.41 -13.80
N SER A 7 -3.99 1.13 -13.82
CA SER A 7 -3.96 2.57 -14.09
C SER A 7 -3.20 3.30 -12.98
N PRO A 8 -2.49 4.40 -13.29
CA PRO A 8 -1.78 5.22 -12.30
C PRO A 8 -2.67 5.72 -11.15
N ALA A 9 -3.97 5.93 -11.42
CA ALA A 9 -4.96 6.28 -10.40
C ALA A 9 -5.10 5.20 -9.30
N MET A 10 -5.06 3.92 -9.68
CA MET A 10 -5.10 2.80 -8.73
C MET A 10 -3.82 2.73 -7.91
N VAL A 11 -2.65 2.91 -8.53
CA VAL A 11 -1.36 3.00 -7.83
C VAL A 11 -1.39 4.11 -6.78
N LYS A 12 -1.92 5.28 -7.14
CA LYS A 12 -2.05 6.43 -6.24
C LYS A 12 -2.98 6.16 -5.07
N ALA A 13 -4.12 5.48 -5.30
CA ALA A 13 -5.04 5.06 -4.24
C ALA A 13 -4.36 4.09 -3.26
N LEU A 14 -3.56 3.16 -3.78
CA LEU A 14 -2.80 2.18 -3.00
C LEU A 14 -1.76 2.83 -2.09
N ARG A 15 -0.98 3.78 -2.64
CA ARG A 15 -0.04 4.60 -1.85
C ARG A 15 -0.77 5.39 -0.77
N ARG A 16 -1.92 5.98 -1.10
CA ARG A 16 -2.73 6.73 -0.14
C ARG A 16 -3.26 5.84 0.99
N LEU A 17 -3.65 4.61 0.68
CA LEU A 17 -4.08 3.62 1.67
C LEU A 17 -2.91 3.21 2.57
N ALA A 18 -1.77 2.84 1.97
CA ALA A 18 -0.59 2.41 2.69
C ALA A 18 -0.05 3.50 3.63
N HIS A 19 0.21 4.71 3.11
CA HIS A 19 0.78 5.80 3.89
C HIS A 19 -0.26 6.50 4.77
N GLY A 20 -1.48 6.72 4.26
CA GLY A 20 -2.49 7.52 4.95
C GLY A 20 -3.33 6.74 5.96
N GLN A 21 -3.66 5.48 5.67
CA GLN A 21 -4.51 4.67 6.55
C GLN A 21 -3.69 3.69 7.38
N LYS A 22 -2.71 3.01 6.77
CA LYS A 22 -1.86 2.05 7.47
C LYS A 22 -0.62 2.69 8.09
N GLY A 23 -0.30 3.95 7.76
CA GLY A 23 0.86 4.64 8.31
C GLY A 23 2.19 4.00 7.92
N LEU A 24 2.23 3.26 6.80
CA LEU A 24 3.43 2.56 6.35
C LEU A 24 4.46 3.57 5.86
N ASP A 25 5.69 3.43 6.33
CA ASP A 25 6.84 4.14 5.77
C ASP A 25 7.13 3.69 4.33
N GLU A 26 7.85 4.54 3.59
CA GLU A 26 8.18 4.25 2.19
C GLU A 26 9.02 2.97 2.03
N GLU A 27 9.92 2.70 2.98
CA GLU A 27 10.74 1.49 2.99
C GLU A 27 9.89 0.22 3.18
N THR A 28 8.99 0.22 4.16
CA THR A 28 8.06 -0.89 4.43
C THR A 28 7.12 -1.12 3.25
N TYR A 29 6.62 -0.04 2.65
CA TYR A 29 5.81 -0.12 1.44
C TYR A 29 6.58 -0.77 0.28
N ARG A 30 7.85 -0.38 0.05
CA ARG A 30 8.70 -1.01 -0.97
C ARG A 30 8.97 -2.49 -0.68
N ALA A 31 9.12 -2.88 0.59
CA ALA A 31 9.27 -4.28 0.97
C ALA A 31 8.03 -5.11 0.58
N HIS A 32 6.82 -4.58 0.81
CA HIS A 32 5.57 -5.23 0.38
C HIS A 32 5.42 -5.32 -1.14
N VAL A 33 5.85 -4.28 -1.86
CA VAL A 33 5.85 -4.24 -3.33
C VAL A 33 6.83 -5.31 -3.89
N ARG A 34 8.03 -5.41 -3.33
CA ARG A 34 8.98 -6.49 -3.68
C ARG A 34 8.43 -7.87 -3.34
N ALA A 35 7.72 -8.01 -2.23
CA ALA A 35 7.14 -9.28 -1.80
C ALA A 35 6.02 -9.79 -2.72
N VAL A 36 5.42 -8.94 -3.57
CA VAL A 36 4.48 -9.36 -4.64
C VAL A 36 5.18 -9.59 -5.99
N GLY A 37 6.52 -9.58 -6.01
CA GLY A 37 7.32 -9.80 -7.21
C GLY A 37 7.36 -8.60 -8.14
N CYS A 38 7.18 -7.39 -7.60
CA CYS A 38 7.23 -6.16 -8.38
C CYS A 38 8.33 -5.25 -7.83
N GLU A 39 9.18 -4.72 -8.71
CA GLU A 39 10.23 -3.77 -8.29
C GLU A 39 9.73 -2.32 -8.27
N SER A 40 8.74 -2.02 -9.11
CA SER A 40 8.21 -0.68 -9.29
C SER A 40 6.68 -0.69 -9.24
N THR A 41 6.11 0.18 -8.42
CA THR A 41 4.66 0.36 -8.34
C THR A 41 4.02 0.89 -9.62
N LEU A 42 4.83 1.34 -10.58
CA LEU A 42 4.38 1.77 -11.91
C LEU A 42 4.16 0.59 -12.87
N ASP A 43 4.73 -0.58 -12.58
CA ASP A 43 4.66 -1.80 -13.39
C ASP A 43 3.76 -2.87 -12.75
N LEU A 44 2.92 -2.47 -11.80
CA LEU A 44 1.99 -3.38 -11.14
C LEU A 44 0.97 -3.93 -12.15
N THR A 45 0.91 -5.24 -12.25
CA THR A 45 -0.17 -5.93 -12.97
C THR A 45 -1.43 -6.04 -12.09
N ARG A 46 -2.60 -6.22 -12.71
CA ARG A 46 -3.86 -6.49 -11.97
C ARG A 46 -3.76 -7.58 -10.89
N PRO A 47 -3.17 -8.78 -11.15
CA PRO A 47 -3.04 -9.81 -10.11
C PRO A 47 -2.09 -9.39 -8.97
N GLN A 48 -0.97 -8.74 -9.27
CA GLN A 48 -0.04 -8.24 -8.25
C GLN A 48 -0.67 -7.13 -7.41
N HIS A 49 -1.48 -6.27 -8.02
CA HIS A 49 -2.26 -5.25 -7.33
C HIS A 49 -3.23 -5.86 -6.33
N ALA A 50 -4.00 -6.89 -6.75
CA ALA A 50 -4.93 -7.57 -5.86
C ALA A 50 -4.21 -8.23 -4.68
N ALA A 51 -3.07 -8.90 -4.94
CA ALA A 51 -2.25 -9.50 -3.89
C ALA A 51 -1.69 -8.45 -2.91
N LEU A 52 -1.21 -7.31 -3.43
CA LEU A 52 -0.71 -6.21 -2.60
C LEU A 52 -1.83 -5.60 -1.75
N LEU A 53 -3.01 -5.39 -2.34
CA LEU A 53 -4.17 -4.85 -1.64
C LEU A 53 -4.62 -5.79 -0.51
N GLN A 54 -4.72 -7.10 -0.79
CA GLN A 54 -5.07 -8.08 0.24
C GLN A 54 -4.08 -8.07 1.41
N ARG A 55 -2.77 -7.99 1.12
CA ARG A 55 -1.74 -7.88 2.16
C ARG A 55 -1.89 -6.61 2.98
N LEU A 56 -2.08 -5.46 2.33
CA LEU A 56 -2.25 -4.19 3.04
C LEU A 56 -3.53 -4.15 3.87
N VAL A 57 -4.64 -4.70 3.38
CA VAL A 57 -5.89 -4.79 4.14
C VAL A 57 -5.74 -5.71 5.35
N ALA A 58 -4.97 -6.80 5.22
CA ALA A 58 -4.68 -7.72 6.32
C ALA A 58 -3.74 -7.14 7.38
N LEU A 59 -2.96 -6.10 7.06
CA LEU A 59 -2.17 -5.39 8.07
C LEU A 59 -3.10 -4.66 9.04
N PRO A 60 -2.79 -4.66 10.34
CA PRO A 60 -3.53 -3.84 11.29
C PRO A 60 -3.48 -2.37 10.82
N ASP A 61 -4.63 -1.69 10.81
CA ASP A 61 -4.63 -0.25 10.59
C ASP A 61 -3.74 0.39 11.64
N SER A 62 -2.84 1.30 11.21
CA SER A 62 -2.10 2.09 12.18
C SER A 62 -3.13 2.73 13.10
N PRO A 63 -2.93 2.65 14.44
CA PRO A 63 -3.80 3.37 15.34
C PRO A 63 -3.75 4.82 14.87
N LYS A 64 -4.86 5.32 14.31
CA LYS A 64 -5.02 6.74 14.06
C LYS A 64 -4.79 7.36 15.42
N VAL A 65 -3.63 7.95 15.65
CA VAL A 65 -3.37 8.80 16.81
C VAL A 65 -4.17 10.08 16.57
N ARG A 66 -5.49 9.93 16.58
CA ARG A 66 -6.46 11.01 16.57
C ARG A 66 -6.99 11.06 17.99
N GLY A 67 -6.12 11.49 18.88
CA GLY A 67 -6.38 11.51 20.31
C GLY A 67 -5.19 12.04 21.05
N ASN A 68 -4.96 13.35 20.91
CA ASN A 68 -4.61 14.28 22.00
C ASN A 68 -4.45 13.57 23.36
N ALA A 69 -3.29 12.98 23.63
CA ALA A 69 -3.00 12.37 24.92
C ALA A 69 -2.36 13.43 25.83
N ARG A 70 -3.26 14.16 26.50
CA ARG A 70 -3.09 14.83 27.80
C ARG A 70 -2.19 16.08 27.85
N ARG A 71 -2.87 17.22 28.02
CA ARG A 71 -2.50 18.19 29.07
C ARG A 71 -2.11 17.43 30.34
N ALA A 72 -0.89 17.64 30.82
CA ALA A 72 -0.51 17.56 32.21
C ALA A 72 0.57 18.63 32.41
#